data_AF-A0A7L4QBV4-F1
#
_entry.id   AF-A0A7L4QBV4-F1
#
_cell.length_a   1.000
_cell.length_b   1.000
_cell.length_c   1.000
_cell.angle_alpha   90.00
_cell.angle_beta   90.00
_cell.angle_gamma   90.00
#
_symmetry.space_group_name_H-M   'P 1'
#
loop_
_entity.id
_entity.type
_entity.pdbx_description
1 polymer ?
#
loop_
_entity_poly.entity_id
_entity_poly.type
_entity_poly.pdbx_seq_one_letter_code
_entity_poly.pdbx_strand_id
1 'polypeptide(L)'
;MINDSQARIMKRITDFNGIGPVEASRIALELKDDPTIVEARCKAMADLGLLEISQSNGHQYFSATKHGREVLEDLHQCVCGRSFDSERGLNRHKASCPELKDDQDESPQEAPLQVEPDPVLERPLAEASGDHSLVRIGHLLEIAKELHEDLGCRIDLHIDLQDLSVSYLREATS
;
A
#
# COMPACT_ATOMS: atom_id res chain seq x y z
N MET A 1 14.51 -7.97 -10.16
CA MET A 1 13.07 -7.73 -9.94
C MET A 1 12.89 -6.34 -9.38
N ILE A 2 11.87 -5.61 -9.85
CA ILE A 2 11.52 -4.28 -9.32
C ILE A 2 10.68 -4.43 -8.05
N ASN A 3 10.80 -3.49 -7.13
CA ASN A 3 9.98 -3.48 -5.90
C ASN A 3 8.62 -2.77 -6.11
N ASP A 4 7.72 -2.86 -5.13
CA ASP A 4 6.38 -2.27 -5.19
C ASP A 4 6.40 -0.76 -5.50
N SER A 5 7.35 -0.02 -4.94
CA SER A 5 7.49 1.40 -5.20
C SER A 5 7.90 1.70 -6.64
N GLN A 6 8.86 0.96 -7.17
CA GLN A 6 9.28 1.05 -8.58
C GLN A 6 8.13 0.68 -9.53
N ALA A 7 7.35 -0.35 -9.19
CA ALA A 7 6.18 -0.75 -9.96
C ALA A 7 5.12 0.37 -10.00
N ARG A 8 4.85 1.05 -8.87
CA ARG A 8 3.95 2.22 -8.84
C ARG A 8 4.43 3.36 -9.73
N ILE A 9 5.72 3.71 -9.66
CA ILE A 9 6.31 4.75 -10.51
C ILE A 9 6.20 4.37 -11.99
N MET A 10 6.57 3.13 -12.32
CA MET A 10 6.52 2.62 -13.69
C MET A 10 5.11 2.57 -14.27
N LYS A 11 4.12 2.21 -13.44
CA LYS A 11 2.71 2.29 -13.80
C LYS A 11 2.32 3.71 -14.17
N ARG A 12 2.66 4.71 -13.36
CA ARG A 12 2.37 6.12 -13.67
C ARG A 12 3.05 6.59 -14.94
N ILE A 13 4.32 6.26 -15.15
CA ILE A 13 5.02 6.58 -16.41
C ILE A 13 4.29 5.93 -17.61
N THR A 14 3.82 4.70 -17.46
CA THR A 14 3.08 3.99 -18.52
C THR A 14 1.72 4.62 -18.79
N ASP A 15 1.00 5.03 -17.74
CA ASP A 15 -0.27 5.77 -17.84
C ASP A 15 -0.07 7.10 -18.61
N PHE A 16 1.07 7.78 -18.40
CA PHE A 16 1.43 9.01 -19.09
C PHE A 16 1.99 8.82 -20.50
N ASN A 17 2.55 7.67 -20.83
CA ASN A 17 3.19 7.43 -22.14
C ASN A 17 2.22 7.56 -23.33
N GLY A 18 0.90 7.49 -23.11
CA GLY A 18 -0.09 7.84 -24.14
C GLY A 18 -0.10 9.34 -24.52
N ILE A 19 0.54 10.18 -23.73
CA ILE A 19 0.59 11.64 -23.83
C ILE A 19 2.02 12.13 -24.12
N GLY A 20 3.05 11.40 -23.67
CA GLY A 20 4.45 11.68 -23.93
C GLY A 20 5.37 11.32 -22.75
N PRO A 21 6.69 11.56 -22.87
CA PRO A 21 7.64 11.29 -21.79
C PRO A 21 7.40 12.28 -20.63
N VAL A 22 7.60 11.81 -19.39
CA VAL A 22 7.13 12.53 -18.19
C VAL A 22 8.25 12.87 -17.22
N GLU A 23 8.14 13.99 -16.50
CA GLU A 23 9.12 14.41 -15.50
C GLU A 23 8.91 13.70 -14.14
N ALA A 24 9.99 13.44 -13.42
CA ALA A 24 9.95 12.86 -12.08
C ALA A 24 9.08 13.69 -11.11
N SER A 25 9.16 15.02 -11.18
CA SER A 25 8.38 15.95 -10.36
C SER A 25 6.87 15.74 -10.49
N ARG A 26 6.40 15.42 -11.71
CA ARG A 26 4.98 15.17 -11.97
C ARG A 26 4.53 13.85 -11.36
N ILE A 27 5.36 12.81 -11.49
CA ILE A 27 5.09 11.50 -10.89
C ILE A 27 5.07 11.61 -9.36
N ALA A 28 6.03 12.33 -8.79
CA ALA A 28 6.15 12.55 -7.36
C ALA A 28 4.92 13.25 -6.77
N LEU A 29 4.39 14.25 -7.49
CA LEU A 29 3.14 14.93 -7.10
C LEU A 29 1.95 13.96 -7.01
N GLU A 30 1.78 13.07 -7.99
CA GLU A 30 0.68 12.10 -7.99
C GLU A 30 0.83 11.02 -6.91
N LEU A 31 2.06 10.57 -6.68
CA LEU A 31 2.37 9.56 -5.66
C LEU A 31 2.48 10.15 -4.24
N LYS A 32 2.43 11.49 -4.10
CA LYS A 32 2.71 12.21 -2.85
C LYS A 32 4.05 11.80 -2.24
N ASP A 33 5.05 11.59 -3.10
CA ASP A 33 6.39 11.15 -2.75
C ASP A 33 7.41 12.29 -2.98
N ASP A 34 8.62 12.14 -2.44
CA ASP A 34 9.70 13.10 -2.69
C ASP A 34 10.22 13.01 -4.14
N PRO A 35 10.34 14.14 -4.86
CA PRO A 35 10.75 14.14 -6.26
C PRO A 35 12.19 13.64 -6.47
N THR A 36 13.09 13.88 -5.52
CA THR A 36 14.48 13.41 -5.59
C THR A 36 14.54 11.89 -5.46
N ILE A 37 13.74 11.31 -4.56
CA ILE A 37 13.61 9.86 -4.40
C ILE A 37 13.01 9.22 -5.66
N VAL A 38 11.97 9.82 -6.22
CA VAL A 38 11.33 9.33 -7.46
C VAL A 38 12.33 9.38 -8.62
N GLU A 39 13.08 10.47 -8.76
CA GLU A 39 14.09 10.61 -9.81
C GLU A 39 15.22 9.56 -9.66
N ALA A 40 15.71 9.33 -8.45
CA ALA A 40 16.71 8.30 -8.18
C ALA A 40 16.19 6.90 -8.54
N ARG A 41 14.92 6.60 -8.24
CA ARG A 41 14.27 5.34 -8.62
C ARG A 41 14.08 5.22 -10.12
N CYS A 42 13.71 6.30 -10.81
CA CYS A 42 13.62 6.32 -12.27
C CYS A 42 14.98 6.03 -12.92
N LYS A 43 16.06 6.64 -12.42
CA LYS A 43 17.44 6.37 -12.88
C LYS A 43 17.82 4.90 -12.68
N ALA A 44 17.57 4.35 -11.50
CA ALA A 44 17.83 2.93 -11.24
C ALA A 44 17.02 2.00 -12.18
N MET A 45 15.79 2.35 -12.54
CA MET A 45 15.00 1.58 -13.51
C MET A 45 15.49 1.75 -14.96
N ALA A 46 16.03 2.91 -15.30
CA ALA A 46 16.68 3.13 -16.59
C ALA A 46 17.97 2.31 -16.73
N ASP A 47 18.76 2.19 -15.66
CA ASP A 47 19.97 1.33 -15.62
C ASP A 47 19.62 -0.15 -15.85
N LEU A 48 18.40 -0.56 -15.48
CA LEU A 48 17.86 -1.90 -15.73
C LEU A 48 17.21 -2.04 -17.13
N GLY A 49 17.22 -1.00 -17.96
CA GLY A 49 16.61 -1.00 -19.30
C GLY A 49 15.08 -0.95 -19.30
N LEU A 50 14.46 -0.63 -18.17
CA LEU A 50 12.99 -0.58 -18.02
C LEU A 50 12.43 0.79 -18.41
N LEU A 51 13.23 1.84 -18.29
CA LEU A 51 12.90 3.21 -18.69
C LEU A 51 13.95 3.76 -19.65
N GLU A 52 13.52 4.64 -20.55
CA GLU A 52 14.36 5.50 -21.36
C GLU A 52 14.38 6.91 -20.76
N ILE A 53 15.56 7.53 -20.76
CA ILE A 53 15.76 8.90 -20.30
C ILE A 53 15.96 9.79 -21.52
N SER A 54 15.11 10.79 -21.66
CA SER A 54 15.25 11.86 -22.65
C SER A 54 15.56 13.17 -21.94
N GLN A 55 16.33 14.05 -22.58
CA GLN A 55 16.62 15.39 -22.06
C GLN A 55 16.13 16.46 -23.04
N SER A 56 15.41 17.45 -22.51
CA SER A 56 14.96 18.60 -23.28
C SER A 56 14.94 19.84 -22.40
N ASN A 57 15.50 20.95 -22.88
CA ASN A 57 15.58 22.23 -22.15
C ASN A 57 16.16 22.13 -20.73
N GLY A 58 17.07 21.19 -20.48
CA GLY A 58 17.65 20.96 -19.14
C GLY A 58 16.79 20.12 -18.20
N HIS A 59 15.62 19.65 -18.65
CA HIS A 59 14.73 18.76 -17.90
C HIS A 59 14.91 17.31 -18.35
N GLN A 60 14.86 16.39 -17.39
CA GLN A 60 14.88 14.95 -17.64
C GLN A 60 13.46 14.40 -17.71
N TYR A 61 13.18 13.67 -18.79
CA TYR A 61 11.92 13.00 -19.02
C TYR A 61 12.13 11.49 -19.09
N PHE A 62 11.16 10.77 -18.58
CA PHE A 62 11.18 9.31 -18.49
C PHE A 62 10.04 8.73 -19.31
N SER A 63 10.35 7.68 -20.08
CA SER A 63 9.37 6.89 -20.83
C SER A 63 9.60 5.40 -20.59
N ALA A 64 8.52 4.64 -20.39
CA ALA A 64 8.65 3.19 -20.25
C ALA A 64 9.09 2.53 -21.56
N THR A 65 10.08 1.64 -21.49
CA THR A 65 10.49 0.82 -22.65
C THR A 65 9.47 -0.29 -22.90
N LYS A 66 9.62 -1.01 -24.02
CA LYS A 66 8.82 -2.23 -24.25
C LYS A 66 9.05 -3.25 -23.14
N HIS A 67 10.31 -3.46 -22.76
CA HIS A 67 10.69 -4.37 -21.70
C HIS A 67 10.12 -3.95 -20.33
N GLY A 68 10.16 -2.66 -20.00
CA GLY A 68 9.56 -2.15 -18.77
C GLY A 68 8.06 -2.41 -18.68
N ARG A 69 7.32 -2.26 -19.79
CA ARG A 69 5.89 -2.58 -19.85
C ARG A 69 5.61 -4.06 -19.66
N GLU A 70 6.36 -4.94 -20.33
CA GLU A 70 6.25 -6.40 -20.16
C GLU A 70 6.48 -6.80 -18.70
N VAL A 71 7.52 -6.26 -18.06
CA VAL A 71 7.81 -6.50 -16.64
C VAL A 71 6.67 -6.02 -15.73
N LEU A 72 5.99 -4.92 -16.08
CA LEU A 72 4.85 -4.43 -15.32
C LEU A 72 3.60 -5.31 -15.51
N GLU A 73 3.39 -5.86 -16.71
CA GLU A 73 2.29 -6.80 -17.01
C GLU A 73 2.46 -8.14 -16.28
N ASP A 74 3.69 -8.56 -16.05
CA ASP A 74 4.01 -9.76 -15.25
C ASP A 74 3.73 -9.59 -13.75
N LEU A 75 3.41 -8.37 -13.29
CA LEU A 75 3.06 -8.11 -11.90
C LEU A 75 1.55 -8.21 -11.65
N HIS A 76 1.20 -8.89 -10.57
CA HIS A 76 -0.17 -8.95 -10.07
C HIS A 76 -0.49 -7.71 -9.24
N GLN A 77 -1.50 -6.92 -9.62
CA GLN A 77 -1.89 -5.72 -8.88
C GLN A 77 -3.18 -5.90 -8.06
N CYS A 78 -3.17 -5.32 -6.87
CA CYS A 78 -4.37 -5.10 -6.08
C CYS A 78 -5.00 -3.75 -6.44
N VAL A 79 -6.32 -3.62 -6.22
CA VAL A 79 -7.07 -2.37 -6.42
C VAL A 79 -6.53 -1.20 -5.58
N CYS A 80 -5.89 -1.49 -4.44
CA CYS A 80 -5.21 -0.49 -3.62
C CYS A 80 -3.90 0.07 -4.23
N GLY A 81 -3.48 -0.43 -5.40
CA GLY A 81 -2.28 0.02 -6.10
C GLY A 81 -0.98 -0.69 -5.69
N ARG A 82 -1.02 -1.71 -4.81
CA ARG A 82 0.14 -2.57 -4.52
C ARG A 82 0.34 -3.62 -5.61
N SER A 83 1.60 -3.86 -5.96
CA SER A 83 2.04 -4.84 -6.96
C SER A 83 2.77 -6.02 -6.31
N PHE A 84 2.53 -7.21 -6.83
CA PHE A 84 3.03 -8.48 -6.32
C PHE A 84 3.65 -9.28 -7.46
N ASP A 85 4.74 -9.97 -7.16
CA ASP A 85 5.45 -10.86 -8.08
C ASP A 85 4.77 -12.22 -8.28
N SER A 86 3.73 -12.50 -7.48
CA SER A 86 3.05 -13.78 -7.46
C SER A 86 1.59 -13.62 -7.09
N GLU A 87 0.75 -14.45 -7.70
CA GLU A 87 -0.68 -14.52 -7.39
C GLU A 87 -0.92 -14.89 -5.91
N ARG A 88 -0.07 -15.73 -5.33
CA ARG A 88 -0.12 -16.09 -3.91
C ARG A 88 0.13 -14.88 -3.00
N GLY A 89 1.08 -14.01 -3.35
CA GLY A 89 1.33 -12.75 -2.64
C GLY A 89 0.13 -11.81 -2.71
N LEU A 90 -0.45 -11.65 -3.91
CA LEU A 90 -1.66 -10.86 -4.12
C LEU A 90 -2.84 -11.40 -3.28
N ASN A 91 -3.10 -12.71 -3.32
CA ASN A 91 -4.23 -13.31 -2.62
C ASN A 91 -4.09 -13.20 -1.09
N ARG A 92 -2.87 -13.31 -0.56
CA ARG A 92 -2.61 -13.05 0.86
C ARG A 92 -2.90 -11.59 1.20
N HIS A 93 -2.47 -10.66 0.36
CA HIS A 93 -2.74 -9.24 0.57
C HIS A 93 -4.23 -8.91 0.53
N LYS A 94 -5.00 -9.49 -0.41
CA LYS A 94 -6.45 -9.25 -0.56
C LYS A 94 -7.22 -9.47 0.74
N ALA A 95 -6.89 -10.50 1.52
CA ALA A 95 -7.53 -10.76 2.83
C ALA A 95 -7.30 -9.63 3.87
N SER A 96 -6.23 -8.86 3.71
CA SER A 96 -5.85 -7.77 4.62
C SER A 96 -6.06 -6.37 4.03
N CYS A 97 -6.40 -6.28 2.74
CA CYS A 97 -6.43 -5.02 2.00
C CYS A 97 -7.61 -4.15 2.46
N PRO A 98 -7.36 -2.93 2.99
CA PRO A 98 -8.43 -2.05 3.46
C PRO A 98 -9.39 -1.65 2.35
N GLU A 99 -8.88 -1.35 1.15
CA GLU A 99 -9.69 -1.00 -0.03
C GLU A 99 -10.62 -2.12 -0.54
N LEU A 100 -10.48 -3.36 -0.05
CA LEU A 100 -11.36 -4.48 -0.38
C LEU A 100 -12.27 -4.89 0.80
N LYS A 101 -12.09 -4.26 1.96
CA LYS A 101 -12.91 -4.50 3.15
C LYS A 101 -14.17 -3.63 3.16
N ASP A 102 -14.15 -2.49 2.47
CA ASP A 102 -15.33 -1.62 2.32
C ASP A 102 -16.42 -2.24 1.42
N ASP A 103 -16.09 -3.16 0.50
CA ASP A 103 -17.07 -3.81 -0.39
C ASP A 103 -17.83 -5.00 0.24
N GLN A 104 -17.65 -5.29 1.53
CA GLN A 104 -18.28 -6.44 2.20
C GLN A 104 -19.46 -6.10 3.14
N ASP A 105 -20.03 -4.89 3.05
CA ASP A 105 -21.26 -4.51 3.79
C ASP A 105 -22.51 -4.33 2.90
N GLU A 106 -22.47 -4.67 1.61
CA GLU A 106 -23.67 -4.70 0.77
C GLU A 106 -23.97 -6.10 0.23
N SER A 107 -24.56 -6.94 1.10
CA SER A 107 -25.41 -8.04 0.63
C SER A 107 -26.86 -7.54 0.58
N PRO A 108 -27.51 -7.41 -0.59
CA PRO A 108 -28.94 -7.16 -0.67
C PRO A 108 -29.67 -8.44 -0.26
N GLN A 109 -30.11 -8.52 1.00
CA GLN A 109 -31.13 -9.49 1.38
C GLN A 109 -32.46 -8.98 0.83
N GLU A 110 -32.90 -9.56 -0.29
CA GLU A 110 -34.30 -9.50 -0.70
C GLU A 110 -35.17 -10.09 0.42
N ALA A 111 -35.95 -9.23 1.09
CA ALA A 111 -37.06 -9.66 1.94
C ALA A 111 -38.27 -8.74 1.70
N PRO A 112 -39.50 -9.28 1.60
CA PRO A 112 -40.65 -8.54 1.11
C PRO A 112 -41.17 -7.53 2.13
N LEU A 113 -41.59 -6.37 1.62
CA LEU A 113 -42.31 -5.30 2.31
C LEU A 113 -43.39 -5.81 3.27
N GLN A 114 -43.22 -5.55 4.57
CA GLN A 114 -44.34 -5.36 5.50
C GLN A 114 -44.08 -4.11 6.35
N VAL A 115 -44.93 -3.12 6.10
CA VAL A 115 -45.07 -1.85 6.80
C VAL A 115 -45.64 -2.11 8.20
N GLU A 116 -45.19 -1.37 9.22
CA GLU A 116 -45.99 -0.67 10.26
C GLU A 116 -45.04 0.00 11.31
N PRO A 117 -45.47 1.04 12.04
CA PRO A 117 -44.64 2.22 12.34
C PRO A 117 -44.04 2.31 13.77
N ASP A 118 -43.07 3.22 13.90
CA ASP A 118 -42.34 3.69 15.11
C ASP A 118 -43.21 4.00 16.35
N PRO A 119 -42.64 3.82 17.57
CA PRO A 119 -42.28 5.02 18.34
C PRO A 119 -40.97 4.93 19.18
N VAL A 120 -40.06 5.89 18.94
CA VAL A 120 -39.48 6.91 19.85
C VAL A 120 -38.85 6.52 21.21
N LEU A 121 -37.56 6.91 21.36
CA LEU A 121 -36.72 7.14 22.58
C LEU A 121 -36.30 5.87 23.38
N GLU A 122 -35.04 5.59 23.76
CA GLU A 122 -33.88 6.42 24.12
C GLU A 122 -32.56 5.68 23.80
N ARG A 123 -31.53 6.40 23.34
CA ARG A 123 -30.14 5.91 23.25
C ARG A 123 -29.39 6.24 24.55
N PRO A 124 -28.72 5.28 25.21
CA PRO A 124 -27.54 5.58 25.99
C PRO A 124 -26.32 5.59 25.07
N LEU A 125 -25.59 6.71 25.05
CA LEU A 125 -24.19 6.75 24.67
C LEU A 125 -23.44 5.73 25.56
N ALA A 126 -22.79 4.75 24.96
CA ALA A 126 -21.72 4.00 25.60
C ALA A 126 -20.50 4.07 24.69
N GLU A 127 -19.56 4.90 25.14
CA GLU A 127 -18.20 5.01 24.66
C GLU A 127 -17.50 3.64 24.73
N ALA A 128 -16.81 3.27 23.66
CA ALA A 128 -15.75 2.25 23.71
C ALA A 128 -14.59 2.73 22.84
N SER A 129 -13.97 3.81 23.30
CA SER A 129 -12.60 4.16 22.99
C SER A 129 -11.69 3.23 23.80
N GLY A 130 -10.94 2.36 23.14
CA GLY A 130 -9.85 1.61 23.77
C GLY A 130 -9.42 0.38 22.96
N ASP A 131 -8.11 0.21 22.79
CA ASP A 131 -7.43 -1.06 22.44
C ASP A 131 -7.21 -1.47 20.98
N HIS A 132 -7.17 -0.53 20.02
CA HIS A 132 -6.67 -0.86 18.66
C HIS A 132 -5.13 -0.80 18.50
N SER A 133 -4.40 -0.20 19.45
CA SER A 133 -2.95 0.01 19.33
C SER A 133 -2.12 -1.23 19.68
N LEU A 134 -2.55 -2.03 20.67
CA LEU A 134 -1.80 -3.21 21.12
C LEU A 134 -1.93 -4.40 20.15
N VAL A 135 -3.11 -4.60 19.56
CA VAL A 135 -3.33 -5.62 18.53
C VAL A 135 -2.46 -5.36 17.30
N ARG A 136 -2.26 -4.09 16.96
CA ARG A 136 -1.36 -3.69 15.85
C ARG A 136 0.10 -3.97 16.16
N ILE A 137 0.57 -3.74 17.40
CA ILE A 137 1.95 -4.04 17.79
C ILE A 137 2.22 -5.55 17.78
N GLY A 138 1.29 -6.36 18.31
CA GLY A 138 1.42 -7.82 18.29
C GLY A 138 1.60 -8.35 16.87
N HIS A 139 0.77 -7.87 15.93
CA HIS A 139 0.86 -8.28 14.53
C HIS A 139 2.17 -7.81 13.86
N LEU A 140 2.66 -6.62 14.18
CA LEU A 140 3.94 -6.12 13.66
C LEU A 140 5.15 -6.93 14.16
N LEU A 141 5.11 -7.39 15.42
CA LEU A 141 6.14 -8.25 15.99
C LEU A 141 6.15 -9.65 15.37
N GLU A 142 4.97 -10.20 15.10
CA GLU A 142 4.83 -11.51 14.45
C GLU A 142 5.38 -11.48 13.01
N ILE A 143 5.06 -10.42 12.26
CA ILE A 143 5.61 -10.18 10.92
C ILE A 143 7.14 -10.01 10.97
N ALA A 144 7.67 -9.25 11.93
CA ALA A 144 9.11 -9.06 12.07
C ALA A 144 9.84 -10.35 12.45
N LYS A 145 9.19 -11.23 13.23
CA LYS A 145 9.73 -12.56 13.55
C LYS A 145 9.80 -13.45 12.31
N GLU A 146 8.73 -13.52 11.53
CA GLU A 146 8.71 -14.29 10.27
C GLU A 146 9.77 -13.78 9.30
N LEU A 147 9.91 -12.45 9.16
CA LEU A 147 10.93 -11.85 8.29
C LEU A 147 12.36 -12.10 8.81
N HIS A 148 12.58 -12.19 10.12
CA HIS A 148 13.87 -12.54 10.68
C HIS A 148 14.26 -14.00 10.37
N GLU A 149 13.29 -14.93 10.48
CA GLU A 149 13.50 -16.34 10.19
C GLU A 149 13.77 -16.59 8.69
N ASP A 150 13.07 -15.89 7.81
CA ASP A 150 13.23 -16.03 6.35
C ASP A 150 14.51 -15.38 5.80
N LEU A 151 14.91 -14.24 6.36
CA LEU A 151 16.02 -13.44 5.81
C LEU A 151 17.32 -13.55 6.61
N GLY A 152 17.28 -14.10 7.84
CA GLY A 152 18.44 -14.17 8.74
C GLY A 152 18.98 -12.79 9.16
N CYS A 153 18.24 -11.72 8.88
CA CYS A 153 18.63 -10.34 9.10
C CYS A 153 17.97 -9.81 10.36
N ARG A 154 18.72 -9.12 11.23
CA ARG A 154 18.16 -8.47 12.42
C ARG A 154 17.32 -7.26 11.99
N ILE A 155 16.05 -7.24 12.38
CA ILE A 155 15.10 -6.17 12.06
C ILE A 155 14.86 -5.37 13.34
N ASP A 156 15.35 -4.14 13.38
CA ASP A 156 15.10 -3.22 14.50
C ASP A 156 13.84 -2.38 14.17
N LEU A 157 12.74 -2.66 14.88
CA LEU A 157 11.50 -1.89 14.77
C LEU A 157 11.53 -0.71 15.75
N HIS A 158 11.54 0.51 15.21
CA HIS A 158 11.38 1.73 16.01
C HIS A 158 9.89 2.06 16.11
N ILE A 159 9.26 1.76 17.25
CA ILE A 159 7.85 2.05 17.51
C ILE A 159 7.79 3.33 18.37
N ASP A 160 7.25 4.41 17.82
CA ASP A 160 6.99 5.63 18.58
C ASP A 160 5.82 5.38 19.55
N LEU A 161 6.13 5.29 20.85
CA LEU A 161 5.18 4.96 21.91
C LEU A 161 4.27 6.14 22.34
N GLN A 162 4.14 7.20 21.53
CA GLN A 162 3.43 8.42 21.95
C GLN A 162 1.91 8.23 22.14
N ASP A 163 1.33 7.12 21.66
CA ASP A 163 -0.11 6.81 21.76
C ASP A 163 -0.46 5.54 22.57
N LEU A 164 0.48 5.01 23.38
CA LEU A 164 0.18 3.87 24.25
C LEU A 164 -0.05 4.36 25.68
N SER A 165 -1.32 4.40 26.08
CA SER A 165 -1.68 4.49 27.49
C SER A 165 -1.01 3.33 28.23
N VAL A 166 -0.17 3.71 29.19
CA VAL A 166 0.62 2.80 30.02
C VAL A 166 -0.35 2.00 30.90
N SER A 167 -0.70 0.79 30.48
CA SER A 167 -1.47 -0.12 31.35
C SER A 167 -1.05 -1.60 31.29
N TYR A 168 -0.20 -2.03 30.35
CA TYR A 168 0.08 -3.47 30.17
C TYR A 168 1.55 -3.88 30.03
N LEU A 169 2.52 -3.05 30.42
CA LEU A 169 3.93 -3.46 30.52
C LEU A 169 4.25 -4.12 31.87
N ARG A 170 3.50 -5.16 32.26
CA ARG A 170 3.84 -5.94 33.46
C ARG A 170 3.65 -7.46 33.40
N GLU A 171 3.31 -8.04 32.25
CA GLU A 171 3.14 -9.51 32.14
C GLU A 171 4.19 -10.24 31.28
N ALA A 172 5.15 -9.55 30.67
CA ALA A 172 6.17 -10.20 29.83
C ALA A 172 7.52 -10.46 30.54
N THR A 173 7.60 -10.30 31.86
CA THR A 173 8.85 -10.52 32.63
C THR A 173 8.67 -11.36 33.90
N SER A 174 7.78 -12.34 33.90
CA SER A 174 7.80 -13.40 34.93
C SER A 174 7.74 -14.80 34.37
#